data_AF-A0A1F9E5Y6-F1
#
_entry.id   AF-A0A1F9E5Y6-F1
#
_cell.length_a   1.000
_cell.length_b   1.000
_cell.length_c   1.000
_cell.angle_alpha   90.00
_cell.angle_beta   90.00
_cell.angle_gamma   90.00
#
_symmetry.space_group_name_H-M   'P 1'
#
loop_
_entity.id
_entity.type
_entity.pdbx_description
1 polymer ?
#
loop_
_entity_poly.entity_id
_entity_poly.type
_entity_poly.pdbx_seq_one_letter_code
_entity_poly.pdbx_strand_id
1 'polypeptide(L)' 'MKSIFKMIDLVEKAMASHKTVTVIDKSGKFLKGELYDHYVRLSADKLRGKIKLRLVADQKEVEVDVNDILDIQI' A
#
# COMPACT_ATOMS: atom_id res chain seq x y z
N MET A 1 -15.91 6.98 4.94
CA MET A 1 -15.12 7.07 6.20
C MET A 1 -14.56 5.73 6.69
N LYS A 2 -15.37 4.70 7.03
CA LYS A 2 -14.85 3.40 7.55
C LYS A 2 -13.80 2.73 6.65
N SER A 3 -13.96 2.82 5.33
CA SER A 3 -13.02 2.24 4.36
C SER A 3 -11.64 2.93 4.34
N ILE A 4 -11.55 4.22 4.66
CA ILE A 4 -10.29 4.97 4.62
C ILE A 4 -9.43 4.63 5.83
N PHE A 5 -10.03 4.58 7.02
CA PHE A 5 -9.33 4.15 8.23
C PHE A 5 -8.88 2.69 8.13
N LYS A 6 -9.69 1.83 7.49
CA LYS A 6 -9.29 0.44 7.20
C LYS A 6 -8.02 0.38 6.33
N MET A 7 -7.93 1.22 5.29
CA MET A 7 -6.75 1.25 4.42
C MET A 7 -5.49 1.73 5.17
N ILE A 8 -5.61 2.77 6.02
CA ILE A 8 -4.50 3.22 6.86
C ILE A 8 -4.02 2.08 7.77
N ASP A 9 -4.96 1.41 8.45
CA ASP A 9 -4.65 0.27 9.32
C ASP A 9 -3.97 -0.88 8.56
N LEU A 10 -4.38 -1.16 7.32
CA LEU A 10 -3.72 -2.15 6.47
C LEU A 10 -2.28 -1.75 6.11
N VAL A 11 -2.03 -0.47 5.79
CA VAL A 11 -0.67 0.03 5.50
C VAL A 11 0.22 -0.08 6.74
N GLU A 12 -0.27 0.33 7.91
CA GLU A 12 0.48 0.24 9.17
C GLU A 12 0.78 -1.22 9.55
N LYS A 13 -0.20 -2.12 9.40
CA LYS A 13 0.01 -3.55 9.63
C LYS A 13 0.99 -4.17 8.64
N ALA A 14 0.92 -3.76 7.37
CA ALA A 14 1.84 -4.20 6.34
C ALA A 14 3.28 -3.80 6.69
N MET A 15 3.50 -2.54 7.09
CA MET A 15 4.81 -2.04 7.56
C MET A 15 5.31 -2.84 8.76
N ALA A 16 4.46 -3.01 9.79
CA ALA A 16 4.84 -3.70 11.02
C ALA A 16 5.13 -5.20 10.81
N SER A 17 4.53 -5.81 9.78
CA SER A 17 4.69 -7.23 9.52
C SER A 17 6.08 -7.61 8.99
N HIS A 18 6.76 -6.70 8.28
CA HIS A 18 7.96 -6.99 7.47
C HIS A 18 7.80 -8.24 6.57
N LYS A 19 6.55 -8.59 6.22
CA LYS A 19 6.22 -9.71 5.34
C LYS A 19 6.00 -9.23 3.92
N THR A 20 6.11 -10.18 3.00
CA THR A 20 5.66 -9.96 1.63
C THR A 20 4.16 -9.71 1.61
N VAL A 21 3.77 -8.53 1.13
CA VAL A 21 2.37 -8.14 0.91
C VAL A 21 2.01 -8.21 -0.56
N THR A 22 0.72 -8.33 -0.84
CA THR A 22 0.15 -8.18 -2.18
C THR A 22 -0.69 -6.92 -2.22
N VAL A 23 -0.27 -5.95 -3.02
CA VAL A 23 -1.00 -4.72 -3.28
C VAL A 23 -1.81 -4.89 -4.56
N ILE A 24 -3.12 -4.66 -4.45
CA ILE A 24 -4.06 -4.73 -5.56
C ILE A 24 -4.35 -3.30 -6.01
N ASP A 25 -3.94 -2.96 -7.22
CA ASP A 25 -4.20 -1.68 -7.86
C ASP A 25 -5.63 -1.67 -8.45
N LYS A 26 -6.28 -0.51 -8.51
CA LYS A 26 -7.58 -0.29 -9.16
C LYS A 26 -7.60 -0.64 -10.64
N SER A 27 -6.43 -0.66 -11.29
CA SER A 27 -6.24 -1.16 -12.65
C SER A 27 -6.27 -2.69 -12.77
N GLY A 28 -6.39 -3.42 -11.65
CA GLY A 28 -6.40 -4.89 -11.60
C GLY A 28 -5.00 -5.52 -11.60
N LYS A 29 -3.94 -4.71 -11.45
CA LYS A 29 -2.57 -5.20 -11.31
C LYS A 29 -2.29 -5.66 -9.89
N PHE A 30 -1.50 -6.72 -9.77
CA PHE A 30 -1.05 -7.28 -8.49
C PHE A 30 0.45 -7.01 -8.34
N LEU A 31 0.81 -6.26 -7.31
CA LEU A 31 2.20 -5.97 -6.96
C LEU A 31 2.53 -6.75 -5.69
N LYS A 32 3.43 -7.74 -5.82
CA LYS A 32 3.87 -8.55 -4.69
C LYS A 32 5.26 -8.10 -4.25
N GLY A 33 5.36 -7.62 -3.02
CA GLY A 33 6.57 -6.98 -2.53
C GLY A 33 6.60 -6.83 -1.02
N GLU A 34 7.73 -6.41 -0.49
CA GLU A 34 7.85 -5.96 0.90
C GLU A 34 7.60 -4.46 0.97
N LEU A 35 6.71 -4.05 1.86
CA LEU A 35 6.45 -2.63 2.13
C LEU A 35 7.52 -2.13 3.12
N TYR A 36 8.35 -1.18 2.68
CA TYR A 36 9.51 -0.73 3.47
C TYR A 36 9.46 0.75 3.85
N ASP A 37 8.59 1.54 3.21
CA ASP A 37 8.40 2.95 3.51
C ASP A 37 7.00 3.39 3.06
N HIS A 38 6.41 4.37 3.75
CA HIS A 38 5.12 4.94 3.40
C HIS A 38 5.01 6.41 3.82
N TYR A 39 4.34 7.19 2.98
CA TYR A 39 3.91 8.54 3.32
C TYR A 39 2.43 8.65 3.00
N VAL A 40 1.58 8.39 3.99
CA VAL A 40 0.12 8.37 3.83
C VAL A 40 -0.50 9.34 4.82
N ARG A 41 -1.39 10.22 4.32
CA ARG A 41 -2.09 11.23 5.12
C ARG A 41 -3.55 11.33 4.74
N LEU A 42 -4.36 11.75 5.71
CA LEU A 42 -5.73 12.18 5.48
C LEU A 42 -5.76 13.66 5.11
N SER A 43 -6.42 14.00 4.00
CA SER A 43 -6.63 15.39 3.57
C SER A 43 -8.00 15.52 2.92
N ALA A 44 -8.85 16.41 3.45
CA ALA A 44 -10.21 16.65 2.97
C ALA A 44 -11.00 15.36 2.71
N ASP A 45 -11.03 14.46 3.70
CA ASP A 45 -11.69 13.15 3.65
C ASP A 45 -11.21 12.19 2.54
N LYS A 46 -10.04 12.45 1.96
CA LYS A 46 -9.38 11.58 0.99
C LYS A 46 -8.05 11.10 1.54
N LEU A 47 -7.75 9.83 1.24
CA LEU A 47 -6.46 9.26 1.53
C LEU A 47 -5.47 9.72 0.47
N ARG A 48 -4.37 10.35 0.86
CA ARG A 48 -3.37 10.91 -0.04
C ARG A 48 -2.00 10.40 0.32
N GLY A 49 -1.15 10.26 -0.69
CA GLY A 49 0.23 9.88 -0.51
C GLY A 49 0.56 8.56 -1.19
N LYS A 50 1.70 7.99 -0.84
CA LYS A 50 2.29 6.86 -1.55
C LYS A 50 2.84 5.82 -0.58
N ILE A 51 2.89 4.59 -1.04
CA ILE A 51 3.66 3.52 -0.41
C ILE A 51 4.83 3.12 -1.30
N LYS A 52 5.92 2.66 -0.69
CA LYS A 52 7.06 2.11 -1.40
C LYS A 52 7.15 0.61 -1.14
N LEU A 53 7.25 -0.14 -2.23
CA LEU A 53 7.35 -1.59 -2.23
C LEU A 53 8.67 -2.01 -2.86
N ARG A 54 9.34 -2.99 -2.26
CA ARG A 54 10.41 -3.74 -2.91
C ARG A 54 9.80 -5.01 -3.47
N LEU A 55 9.67 -5.09 -4.79
CA LEU A 55 9.05 -6.22 -5.47
C LEU A 55 9.86 -7.49 -5.29
N VAL A 56 9.20 -8.61 -5.03
CA VAL A 56 9.88 -9.90 -4.83
C VAL A 56 10.48 -10.44 -6.12
N ALA A 57 9.82 -10.19 -7.26
CA ALA A 57 10.18 -10.79 -8.54
C ALA A 57 11.52 -10.30 -9.09
N ASP A 58 11.81 -9.00 -8.96
CA ASP A 58 12.95 -8.34 -9.58
C ASP A 58 13.76 -7.47 -8.61
N GLN A 59 13.43 -7.50 -7.30
CA GLN A 59 14.02 -6.64 -6.27
C GLN A 59 13.91 -5.15 -6.59
N LYS A 60 13.01 -4.78 -7.50
CA LYS A 60 12.83 -3.40 -7.93
C LYS A 60 12.00 -2.64 -6.89
N GLU A 61 12.39 -1.40 -6.66
CA GLU A 61 11.63 -0.48 -5.83
C GLU A 61 10.55 0.22 -6.68
N VAL A 62 9.31 0.17 -6.22
CA VAL A 62 8.17 0.83 -6.88
C VAL A 62 7.40 1.68 -5.88
N GLU A 63 6.94 2.83 -6.34
CA GLU A 63 6.03 3.67 -5.60
C GLU A 63 4.60 3.51 -6.13
N VAL A 64 3.63 3.38 -5.23
CA VAL A 64 2.21 3.25 -5.58
C VAL A 64 1.43 4.35 -4.87
N ASP A 65 0.61 5.11 -5.60
CA ASP A 65 -0.30 6.10 -4.98
C ASP A 65 -1.39 5.34 -4.23
N VAL A 66 -1.64 5.72 -2.99
CA VAL A 66 -2.65 5.06 -2.16
C VAL A 66 -4.06 5.27 -2.71
N ASN A 67 -4.29 6.31 -3.51
CA ASN A 67 -5.56 6.46 -4.24
C ASN A 67 -5.74 5.42 -5.33
N ASP A 68 -4.67 4.82 -5.83
CA ASP A 68 -4.75 3.80 -6.88
C ASP A 68 -4.83 2.40 -6.28
N ILE A 69 -4.71 2.25 -4.96
CA ILE A 69 -4.84 0.98 -4.26
C ILE A 69 -6.31 0.67 -4.01
N LEU A 70 -6.69 -0.55 -4.37
CA LEU A 70 -7.98 -1.15 -4.07
C LEU A 70 -7.94 -1.91 -2.73
N ASP A 71 -6.90 -2.71 -2.52
CA ASP A 71 -6.71 -3.50 -1.29
C ASP A 71 -5.24 -3.88 -1.05
N ILE A 72 -4.91 -4.23 0.19
CA ILE A 72 -3.58 -4.73 0.59
C ILE A 72 -3.78 -6.02 1.38
N GLN A 73 -3.15 -7.09 0.94
CA GLN A 73 -3.17 -8.40 1.60
C GLN A 73 -1.80 -8.70 2.22
N ILE A 74 -1.78 -9.05 3.50
CA ILE A 74 -0.59 -9.39 4.31
C ILE A 74 -0.52 -10.90 4.49
#